data_AF-A0A355E501-F1
#
_entry.id   AF-A0A355E501-F1
#
_cell.length_a   1.000
_cell.length_b   1.000
_cell.length_c   1.000
_cell.angle_alpha   90.00
_cell.angle_beta   90.00
_cell.angle_gamma   90.00
#
_symmetry.space_group_name_H-M   'P 1'
#
loop_
_entity.id
_entity.type
_entity.pdbx_description
1 polymer ?
#
loop_
_entity_poly.entity_id
_entity_poly.type
_entity_poly.pdbx_seq_one_letter_code
_entity_poly.pdbx_strand_id
1 'polypeptide(L)'
;MNPRTPILAALAALWLAAPSQAQDLVSFENALGNLRQQVLTAKAEQADARSQALANDLQRLSFDIRNRVWDVQRQRNTFSDLRRRAQRMQRKDKANQPGQNNDPFFRNDLTRFVWDLQNFSRETERQRWELDRIFREASAAPELVNPVRMVQDALRDMSSQFQWLESDVRMGVWDIRRAGFSMEAWDIEREVGDLQREFRDLEDLCRRLLDKVQKPLN
;
A
#
# COMPACT_ATOMS: atom_id res chain seq x y z
N MET A 1 33.05 -6.71 15.51
CA MET A 1 34.04 -5.64 15.30
C MET A 1 33.40 -4.33 15.75
N ASN A 2 33.95 -3.69 16.78
CA ASN A 2 33.34 -2.51 17.43
C ASN A 2 33.56 -1.23 16.61
N PRO A 3 32.52 -0.45 16.28
CA PRO A 3 32.62 0.75 15.43
C PRO A 3 33.04 2.03 16.18
N ARG A 4 33.57 1.93 17.41
CA ARG A 4 33.86 3.10 18.28
C ARG A 4 35.32 3.60 18.23
N THR A 5 36.17 2.96 17.44
CA THR A 5 37.61 3.27 17.34
C THR A 5 38.00 4.46 16.46
N PRO A 6 37.26 4.92 15.43
CA PRO A 6 37.78 6.01 14.58
C PRO A 6 37.69 7.39 15.24
N ILE A 7 36.77 7.59 16.20
CA ILE A 7 36.51 8.89 16.83
C ILE A 7 37.64 9.28 17.80
N LEU A 8 38.16 8.31 18.56
CA LEU A 8 39.24 8.57 19.52
C LEU A 8 40.60 8.76 18.83
N ALA A 9 40.82 8.09 17.70
CA ALA A 9 42.04 8.26 16.91
C ALA A 9 42.11 9.64 16.24
N ALA A 10 40.98 10.18 15.78
CA ALA A 10 40.91 11.52 15.21
C ALA A 10 41.15 12.63 16.26
N LEU A 11 40.69 12.43 17.50
CA LEU A 11 40.91 13.37 18.61
C LEU A 11 42.38 13.43 19.07
N ALA A 12 43.10 12.31 19.03
CA ALA A 12 44.51 12.25 19.43
C ALA A 12 45.46 12.84 18.37
N ALA A 13 45.13 12.71 17.08
CA ALA A 13 45.95 13.25 15.99
C ALA A 13 45.94 14.79 15.92
N LEU A 14 44.91 15.45 16.45
CA LEU A 14 44.81 16.91 16.45
C LEU A 14 45.73 17.59 17.49
N TRP A 15 46.25 16.84 18.47
CA TRP A 15 47.03 17.39 19.58
C TRP A 15 48.56 17.38 19.35
N LEU A 16 49.04 16.66 18.33
CA LEU A 16 50.49 16.47 18.10
C LEU A 16 51.07 17.26 16.92
N ALA A 17 50.26 18.01 16.19
CA ALA A 17 50.71 18.84 15.07
C ALA A 17 50.52 20.34 15.39
N ALA A 18 51.37 20.87 16.27
CA ALA A 18 51.47 22.30 16.51
C ALA A 18 52.65 22.88 15.71
N PRO A 19 52.44 23.49 14.52
CA PRO A 19 53.35 24.52 14.05
C PRO A 19 53.01 25.82 14.77
N SER A 20 54.03 26.43 15.35
CA SER A 20 54.04 27.78 15.90
C SER A 20 53.72 28.80 14.80
N GLN A 21 52.43 29.05 14.57
CA GLN A 21 51.92 30.26 13.96
C GLN A 21 50.83 30.79 14.89
N ALA A 22 50.78 32.11 15.06
CA ALA A 22 49.74 32.79 15.82
C ALA A 22 48.38 32.48 15.18
N GLN A 23 47.77 31.38 15.63
CA GLN A 23 46.40 31.05 15.30
C GLN A 23 45.55 31.92 16.21
N ASP A 24 44.70 32.74 15.60
CA ASP A 24 43.53 33.30 16.27
C ASP A 24 42.93 32.17 17.12
N LEU A 25 42.99 32.34 18.43
CA LEU A 25 42.37 31.43 19.38
C LEU A 25 40.88 31.47 19.06
N VAL A 26 40.42 30.54 18.22
CA VAL A 26 39.00 30.28 18.03
C VAL A 26 38.48 30.05 19.43
N SER A 27 37.77 31.04 19.98
CA SER A 27 37.25 30.95 21.33
C SER A 27 36.42 29.68 21.43
N PHE A 28 36.47 29.03 22.58
CA PHE A 28 35.65 27.82 22.82
C PHE A 28 34.16 28.05 22.48
N GLU A 29 33.68 29.28 22.67
CA GLU A 29 32.36 29.74 22.24
C GLU A 29 32.16 29.71 20.73
N ASN A 30 33.14 30.15 19.93
CA ASN A 30 33.12 30.04 18.47
C ASN A 30 33.15 28.57 18.01
N ALA A 31 33.95 27.72 18.66
CA ALA A 31 34.00 26.29 18.36
C ALA A 31 32.67 25.59 18.68
N LEU A 32 32.05 25.90 19.82
CA LEU A 32 30.72 25.40 20.19
C LEU A 32 29.61 25.95 19.29
N GLY A 33 29.68 27.22 18.89
CA GLY A 33 28.76 27.83 17.94
C GLY A 33 28.80 27.12 16.59
N ASN A 34 30.00 26.87 16.07
CA ASN A 34 30.22 26.12 14.83
C ASN A 34 29.71 24.68 14.93
N LEU A 35 29.97 23.99 16.05
CA LEU A 35 29.51 22.61 16.25
C LEU A 35 27.99 22.53 16.37
N ARG A 36 27.35 23.47 17.08
CA ARG A 36 25.87 23.58 17.12
C ARG A 36 25.30 23.80 15.73
N GLN A 37 25.89 24.71 14.96
CA GLN A 37 25.43 24.97 13.60
C GLN A 37 25.58 23.73 12.71
N GLN A 38 26.71 23.02 12.79
CA GLN A 38 26.93 21.76 12.06
C GLN A 38 25.92 20.66 12.46
N VAL A 39 25.56 20.56 13.74
CA VAL A 39 24.55 19.60 14.19
C VAL A 39 23.16 19.97 13.68
N LEU A 40 22.83 21.26 13.64
CA LEU A 40 21.55 21.73 13.12
C LEU A 40 21.43 21.51 11.61
N THR A 41 22.49 21.79 10.84
CA THR A 41 22.50 21.53 9.40
C THR A 41 22.43 20.04 9.11
N ALA A 42 23.20 19.20 9.81
CA ALA A 42 23.14 17.74 9.65
C ALA A 42 21.76 17.16 9.99
N LYS A 43 21.07 17.72 11.00
CA LYS A 43 19.69 17.33 11.34
C LYS A 43 18.70 17.74 10.25
N ALA A 44 18.85 18.92 9.68
CA ALA A 44 18.01 19.39 8.58
C ALA A 44 18.20 18.50 7.34
N GLU A 45 19.45 18.24 6.94
CA GLU A 45 19.78 17.33 5.83
C GLU A 45 19.23 15.92 6.05
N GLN A 46 19.29 15.41 7.29
CA GLN A 46 18.72 14.11 7.63
C GLN A 46 17.19 14.11 7.55
N ALA A 47 16.52 15.20 7.94
CA ALA A 47 15.08 15.33 7.82
C ALA A 47 14.65 15.36 6.34
N ASP A 48 15.36 16.13 5.51
CA ASP A 48 15.10 16.23 4.07
C ASP A 48 15.34 14.89 3.37
N ALA A 49 16.41 14.17 3.71
CA ALA A 49 16.68 12.85 3.17
C ALA A 49 15.58 11.83 3.53
N ARG A 50 15.03 11.91 4.75
CA ARG A 50 13.92 11.05 5.19
C ARG A 50 12.62 11.39 4.46
N SER A 51 12.29 12.66 4.30
CA SER A 51 11.08 13.05 3.57
C SER A 51 11.16 12.66 2.09
N GLN A 52 12.33 12.77 1.46
CA GLN A 52 12.55 12.25 0.11
C GLN A 52 12.39 10.73 0.03
N ALA A 53 12.89 9.98 1.01
CA ALA A 53 12.70 8.53 1.05
C ALA A 53 11.20 8.16 1.15
N LEU A 54 10.46 8.80 2.05
CA LEU A 54 9.01 8.61 2.20
C LEU A 54 8.24 9.00 0.93
N ALA A 55 8.66 10.08 0.24
CA ALA A 55 8.06 10.48 -1.03
C ALA A 55 8.23 9.41 -2.11
N ASN A 56 9.42 8.79 -2.20
CA ASN A 56 9.69 7.71 -3.13
C ASN A 56 8.87 6.45 -2.81
N ASP A 57 8.74 6.12 -1.52
CA ASP A 57 7.91 4.99 -1.08
C ASP A 57 6.43 5.23 -1.45
N LEU A 58 5.90 6.42 -1.21
CA LEU A 58 4.53 6.80 -1.61
C LEU A 58 4.33 6.75 -3.13
N GLN A 59 5.33 7.16 -3.91
CA GLN A 59 5.26 7.05 -5.36
C GLN A 59 5.19 5.60 -5.80
N ARG A 60 6.05 4.72 -5.27
CA ARG A 60 6.01 3.27 -5.55
C ARG A 60 4.66 2.68 -5.19
N LEU A 61 4.18 2.96 -3.98
CA LEU A 61 2.87 2.53 -3.52
C LEU A 61 1.75 2.99 -4.45
N SER A 62 1.81 4.24 -4.95
CA SER A 62 0.82 4.74 -5.92
C SER A 62 0.84 3.96 -7.24
N PHE A 63 2.03 3.57 -7.73
CA PHE A 63 2.16 2.76 -8.94
C PHE A 63 1.63 1.34 -8.71
N ASP A 64 1.94 0.74 -7.56
CA ASP A 64 1.46 -0.60 -7.22
C ASP A 64 -0.06 -0.62 -7.12
N ILE A 65 -0.67 0.38 -6.47
CA ILE A 65 -2.14 0.52 -6.42
C ILE A 65 -2.73 0.69 -7.83
N ARG A 66 -2.14 1.54 -8.69
CA ARG A 66 -2.62 1.72 -10.07
C ARG A 66 -2.54 0.42 -10.87
N ASN A 67 -1.47 -0.35 -10.72
CA ASN A 67 -1.32 -1.62 -11.41
C ASN A 67 -2.43 -2.61 -11.02
N ARG A 68 -2.88 -2.55 -9.77
CA ARG A 68 -3.96 -3.41 -9.27
C ARG A 68 -5.36 -3.04 -9.75
N VAL A 69 -5.57 -1.84 -10.26
CA VAL A 69 -6.82 -1.48 -10.97
C VAL A 69 -7.09 -2.50 -12.08
N TRP A 70 -6.04 -2.94 -12.79
CA TRP A 70 -6.14 -3.97 -13.82
C TRP A 70 -6.49 -5.35 -13.27
N ASP A 71 -6.02 -5.68 -12.06
CA ASP A 71 -6.35 -6.94 -11.40
C ASP A 71 -7.82 -6.98 -11.00
N VAL A 72 -8.36 -5.88 -10.46
CA VAL A 72 -9.81 -5.78 -10.14
C VAL A 72 -10.65 -5.90 -11.41
N GLN A 73 -10.24 -5.26 -12.51
CA GLN A 73 -10.92 -5.41 -13.80
C GLN A 73 -10.86 -6.85 -14.31
N ARG A 74 -9.71 -7.53 -14.17
CA ARG A 74 -9.57 -8.94 -14.52
C ARG A 74 -10.48 -9.81 -13.68
N GLN A 75 -10.52 -9.61 -12.36
CA GLN A 75 -11.41 -10.33 -11.45
C GLN A 75 -12.88 -10.13 -11.83
N ARG A 76 -13.27 -8.90 -12.18
CA ARG A 76 -14.62 -8.60 -12.66
C ARG A 76 -14.98 -9.37 -13.94
N ASN A 77 -14.06 -9.41 -14.90
CA ASN A 77 -14.26 -10.18 -16.14
C ASN A 77 -14.39 -11.68 -15.85
N THR A 78 -13.50 -12.23 -15.02
CA THR A 78 -13.56 -13.62 -14.56
C THR A 78 -14.90 -13.93 -13.89
N PHE A 79 -15.36 -13.07 -12.99
CA PHE A 79 -16.64 -13.23 -12.31
C PHE A 79 -17.83 -13.17 -13.28
N SER A 80 -17.83 -12.24 -14.23
CA SER A 80 -18.84 -12.16 -15.29
C SER A 80 -18.91 -13.48 -16.08
N ASP A 81 -17.78 -14.07 -16.44
CA ASP A 81 -17.73 -15.34 -17.16
C ASP A 81 -18.21 -16.53 -16.30
N LEU A 82 -17.83 -16.57 -15.02
CA LEU A 82 -18.35 -17.53 -14.05
C LEU A 82 -19.88 -17.43 -13.92
N ARG A 83 -20.41 -16.22 -13.82
CA ARG A 83 -21.86 -15.97 -13.77
C ARG A 83 -22.56 -16.45 -15.04
N ARG A 84 -22.03 -16.14 -16.23
CA ARG A 84 -22.60 -16.60 -17.51
C ARG A 84 -22.61 -18.13 -17.60
N ARG A 85 -21.55 -18.80 -17.12
CA ARG A 85 -21.48 -20.28 -17.04
C ARG A 85 -22.54 -20.82 -16.09
N ALA A 86 -22.68 -20.23 -14.90
CA ALA A 86 -23.72 -20.59 -13.93
C ALA A 86 -25.14 -20.52 -14.52
N GLN A 87 -25.46 -19.43 -15.23
CA GLN A 87 -26.74 -19.27 -15.90
C GLN A 87 -26.99 -20.31 -17.00
N ARG A 88 -25.96 -20.71 -17.75
CA ARG A 88 -26.09 -21.76 -18.77
C ARG A 88 -26.43 -23.12 -18.16
N MET A 89 -25.81 -23.46 -17.03
CA MET A 89 -26.10 -24.71 -16.33
C MET A 89 -27.57 -24.76 -15.86
N GLN A 90 -28.07 -23.67 -15.27
CA GLN A 90 -29.49 -23.57 -14.88
C GLN A 90 -30.47 -23.72 -16.07
N ARG A 91 -30.14 -23.16 -17.24
CA ARG A 91 -31.01 -23.26 -18.42
C ARG A 91 -31.08 -24.68 -18.96
N LYS A 92 -29.96 -25.40 -18.95
CA LYS A 92 -29.90 -26.77 -19.45
C LYS A 92 -30.59 -27.75 -18.49
N ASP A 93 -30.58 -27.51 -17.18
CA ASP A 93 -31.33 -28.33 -16.21
C ASP A 93 -32.83 -28.26 -16.45
N LYS A 94 -33.33 -27.07 -16.85
CA LYS A 94 -34.74 -26.85 -17.22
C LYS A 94 -35.13 -27.46 -18.56
N ALA A 95 -34.18 -27.81 -19.43
CA ALA A 95 -34.44 -28.32 -20.77
C ALA A 95 -34.58 -29.86 -20.84
N ASN A 96 -34.81 -30.55 -19.72
CA ASN A 96 -34.96 -32.01 -19.65
C ASN A 96 -33.77 -32.79 -20.26
N GLN A 97 -32.55 -32.30 -20.09
CA GLN A 97 -31.32 -33.05 -20.34
C GLN A 97 -30.61 -33.38 -19.01
N PRO A 98 -31.21 -34.23 -18.16
CA PRO A 98 -30.60 -34.62 -16.90
C PRO A 98 -29.33 -35.44 -17.19
N GLY A 99 -28.17 -34.94 -16.75
CA GLY A 99 -26.90 -35.68 -16.77
C GLY A 99 -25.77 -35.09 -17.63
N GLN A 100 -25.98 -34.03 -18.42
CA GLN A 100 -24.92 -33.40 -19.23
C GLN A 100 -24.39 -32.04 -18.70
N ASN A 101 -24.83 -31.61 -17.52
CA ASN A 101 -24.67 -30.21 -17.04
C ASN A 101 -23.57 -29.94 -16.03
N ASN A 102 -22.59 -30.82 -15.90
CA ASN A 102 -21.47 -30.52 -15.03
C ASN A 102 -20.32 -30.06 -15.90
N ASP A 103 -20.18 -28.75 -16.06
CA ASP A 103 -18.89 -28.18 -16.42
C ASP A 103 -17.89 -28.65 -15.34
N PRO A 104 -17.03 -29.63 -15.65
CA PRO A 104 -16.27 -30.34 -14.62
C PRO A 104 -15.20 -29.44 -14.00
N PHE A 105 -14.90 -28.32 -14.65
CA PHE A 105 -13.91 -27.36 -14.20
C PHE A 105 -14.54 -26.17 -13.48
N PHE A 106 -15.87 -26.00 -13.51
CA PHE A 106 -16.52 -24.82 -12.95
C PHE A 106 -16.27 -24.63 -11.45
N ARG A 107 -16.35 -25.72 -10.66
CA ARG A 107 -15.98 -25.68 -9.24
C ARG A 107 -14.53 -25.25 -9.05
N ASN A 108 -13.61 -25.79 -9.85
CA ASN A 108 -12.20 -25.44 -9.78
C ASN A 108 -11.98 -23.94 -10.08
N ASP A 109 -12.66 -23.41 -11.10
CA ASP A 109 -12.56 -22.00 -11.47
C ASP A 109 -13.16 -21.07 -10.41
N LEU A 110 -14.26 -21.48 -9.75
CA LEU A 110 -14.78 -20.77 -8.58
C LEU A 110 -13.76 -20.76 -7.42
N THR A 111 -13.15 -21.91 -7.12
CA THR A 111 -12.12 -22.01 -6.08
C THR A 111 -10.91 -21.13 -6.42
N ARG A 112 -10.44 -21.16 -7.67
CA ARG A 112 -9.36 -20.27 -8.14
C ARG A 112 -9.72 -18.80 -7.99
N PHE A 113 -10.94 -18.43 -8.34
CA PHE A 113 -11.41 -17.06 -8.17
C PHE A 113 -11.42 -16.61 -6.71
N VAL A 114 -11.85 -17.46 -5.78
CA VAL A 114 -11.73 -17.19 -4.33
C VAL A 114 -10.27 -17.03 -3.91
N TRP A 115 -9.37 -17.87 -4.41
CA TRP A 115 -7.93 -17.75 -4.12
C TRP A 115 -7.34 -16.45 -4.67
N ASP A 116 -7.78 -16.00 -5.85
CA ASP A 116 -7.38 -14.72 -6.42
C ASP A 116 -7.86 -13.55 -5.57
N LEU A 117 -9.08 -13.60 -5.02
CA LEU A 117 -9.59 -12.60 -4.07
C LEU A 117 -8.76 -12.58 -2.77
N GLN A 118 -8.42 -13.75 -2.23
CA GLN A 118 -7.57 -13.86 -1.03
C GLN A 118 -6.14 -13.36 -1.27
N ASN A 119 -5.57 -13.65 -2.44
CA ASN A 119 -4.29 -13.09 -2.85
C ASN A 119 -4.37 -11.57 -2.88
N PHE A 120 -5.44 -11.04 -3.47
CA PHE A 120 -5.67 -9.61 -3.57
C PHE A 120 -5.85 -8.94 -2.19
N SER A 121 -6.55 -9.59 -1.24
CA SER A 121 -6.67 -9.12 0.15
C SER A 121 -5.32 -9.05 0.84
N ARG A 122 -4.52 -10.13 0.79
CA ARG A 122 -3.17 -10.15 1.39
C ARG A 122 -2.28 -9.04 0.85
N GLU A 123 -2.40 -8.76 -0.43
CA GLU A 123 -1.63 -7.71 -1.08
C GLU A 123 -2.17 -6.33 -0.61
N THR A 124 -3.49 -6.13 -0.49
CA THR A 124 -4.10 -4.89 0.02
C THR A 124 -3.72 -4.62 1.47
N GLU A 125 -3.63 -5.68 2.27
CA GLU A 125 -3.13 -5.61 3.63
C GLU A 125 -1.67 -5.14 3.67
N ARG A 126 -0.79 -5.65 2.80
CA ARG A 126 0.61 -5.17 2.70
C ARG A 126 0.68 -3.68 2.39
N GLN A 127 -0.14 -3.20 1.46
CA GLN A 127 -0.22 -1.77 1.13
C GLN A 127 -0.69 -0.95 2.33
N ARG A 128 -1.65 -1.47 3.11
CA ARG A 128 -2.09 -0.85 4.36
C ARG A 128 -0.97 -0.79 5.40
N TRP A 129 -0.21 -1.86 5.58
CA TRP A 129 0.95 -1.89 6.48
C TRP A 129 2.03 -0.88 6.06
N GLU A 130 2.31 -0.78 4.77
CA GLU A 130 3.27 0.18 4.23
C GLU A 130 2.80 1.63 4.44
N LEU A 131 1.54 1.91 4.14
CA LEU A 131 0.97 3.24 4.32
C LEU A 131 0.88 3.62 5.81
N ASP A 132 0.59 2.67 6.71
CA ASP A 132 0.61 2.89 8.16
C ASP A 132 2.04 3.17 8.68
N ARG A 133 3.04 2.44 8.17
CA ARG A 133 4.46 2.73 8.45
C ARG A 133 4.80 4.16 8.05
N ILE A 134 4.47 4.55 6.81
CA ILE A 134 4.69 5.92 6.31
C ILE A 134 3.93 6.92 7.19
N PHE A 135 2.69 6.62 7.59
CA PHE A 135 1.91 7.48 8.48
C PHE A 135 2.57 7.71 9.83
N ARG A 136 3.20 6.69 10.42
CA ARG A 136 3.93 6.83 11.69
C ARG A 136 5.20 7.67 11.53
N GLU A 137 5.92 7.48 10.43
CA GLU A 137 7.20 8.15 10.15
C GLU A 137 7.05 9.59 9.64
N ALA A 138 5.98 9.90 8.91
CA ALA A 138 5.77 11.21 8.30
C ALA A 138 5.52 12.29 9.36
N SER A 139 6.18 13.44 9.20
CA SER A 139 5.89 14.70 9.89
C SER A 139 5.15 15.66 8.95
N ALA A 140 4.77 16.84 9.44
CA ALA A 140 4.32 17.93 8.59
C ALA A 140 5.45 18.26 7.60
N ALA A 141 5.23 17.97 6.31
CA ALA A 141 6.24 18.02 5.25
C ALA A 141 5.52 18.33 3.92
N PRO A 142 5.56 19.59 3.44
CA PRO A 142 4.85 20.00 2.22
C PRO A 142 5.20 19.16 0.99
N GLU A 143 6.44 18.69 0.89
CA GLU A 143 6.95 17.84 -0.19
C GLU A 143 6.24 16.48 -0.28
N LEU A 144 5.67 15.99 0.82
CA LEU A 144 4.91 14.73 0.85
C LEU A 144 3.48 14.89 0.35
N VAL A 145 2.94 16.11 0.26
CA VAL A 145 1.54 16.34 -0.12
C VAL A 145 1.22 15.78 -1.51
N ASN A 146 2.09 16.02 -2.49
CA ASN A 146 1.88 15.53 -3.86
C ASN A 146 1.96 13.99 -3.95
N PRO A 147 3.00 13.32 -3.42
CA PRO A 147 3.03 11.85 -3.35
C PRO A 147 1.81 11.24 -2.65
N VAL A 148 1.34 11.81 -1.53
CA VAL A 148 0.15 11.31 -0.85
C VAL A 148 -1.11 11.47 -1.72
N ARG A 149 -1.26 12.60 -2.44
CA ARG A 149 -2.36 12.78 -3.39
C ARG A 149 -2.33 11.75 -4.52
N MET A 150 -1.15 11.39 -5.03
CA MET A 150 -1.05 10.34 -6.05
C MET A 150 -1.55 8.98 -5.54
N VAL A 151 -1.26 8.64 -4.29
CA VAL A 151 -1.81 7.44 -3.63
C VAL A 151 -3.33 7.57 -3.50
N GLN A 152 -3.83 8.71 -3.04
CA GLN A 152 -5.27 8.95 -2.89
C GLN A 152 -6.03 8.80 -4.21
N ASP A 153 -5.50 9.37 -5.30
CA ASP A 153 -6.12 9.25 -6.63
C ASP A 153 -6.10 7.79 -7.11
N ALA A 154 -4.99 7.09 -6.92
CA ALA A 154 -4.88 5.66 -7.26
C ALA A 154 -5.88 4.80 -6.47
N LEU A 155 -6.04 5.07 -5.16
CA LEU A 155 -7.02 4.40 -4.31
C LEU A 155 -8.44 4.68 -4.78
N ARG A 156 -8.76 5.93 -5.15
CA ARG A 156 -10.09 6.30 -5.65
C ARG A 156 -10.46 5.53 -6.91
N ASP A 157 -9.52 5.41 -7.85
CA ASP A 157 -9.74 4.67 -9.10
C ASP A 157 -9.93 3.18 -8.82
N MET A 158 -9.10 2.58 -7.96
CA MET A 158 -9.21 1.18 -7.55
C MET A 158 -10.54 0.90 -6.82
N SER A 159 -10.92 1.76 -5.88
CA SER A 159 -12.18 1.69 -5.12
C SER A 159 -13.39 1.76 -6.04
N SER A 160 -13.37 2.67 -7.03
CA SER A 160 -14.40 2.75 -8.07
C SER A 160 -14.52 1.44 -8.86
N GLN A 161 -13.42 0.86 -9.32
CA GLN A 161 -13.46 -0.44 -10.00
C GLN A 161 -13.98 -1.56 -9.10
N PHE A 162 -13.59 -1.54 -7.82
CA PHE A 162 -14.00 -2.57 -6.88
C PHE A 162 -15.49 -2.50 -6.55
N GLN A 163 -16.07 -1.30 -6.45
CA GLN A 163 -17.52 -1.13 -6.30
C GLN A 163 -18.31 -1.77 -7.45
N TRP A 164 -17.79 -1.72 -8.68
CA TRP A 164 -18.40 -2.44 -9.81
C TRP A 164 -18.31 -3.95 -9.65
N LEU A 165 -17.15 -4.49 -9.24
CA LEU A 165 -16.98 -5.91 -8.94
C LEU A 165 -17.93 -6.35 -7.82
N GLU A 166 -18.02 -5.60 -6.73
CA GLU A 166 -18.91 -5.88 -5.61
C GLU A 166 -20.38 -5.93 -6.05
N SER A 167 -20.81 -4.95 -6.86
CA SER A 167 -22.16 -4.93 -7.42
C SER A 167 -22.42 -6.14 -8.31
N ASP A 168 -21.48 -6.48 -9.19
CA ASP A 168 -21.59 -7.65 -10.06
C ASP A 168 -21.68 -8.94 -9.24
N VAL A 169 -20.87 -9.08 -8.19
CA VAL A 169 -20.86 -10.21 -7.25
C VAL A 169 -22.20 -10.33 -6.52
N ARG A 170 -22.68 -9.24 -5.91
CA ARG A 170 -23.95 -9.22 -5.19
C ARG A 170 -25.12 -9.67 -6.07
N MET A 171 -25.11 -9.29 -7.34
CA MET A 171 -26.15 -9.68 -8.30
C MET A 171 -25.95 -11.09 -8.88
N GLY A 172 -24.69 -11.51 -9.06
CA GLY A 172 -24.34 -12.75 -9.76
C GLY A 172 -24.22 -13.98 -8.86
N VAL A 173 -23.98 -13.81 -7.57
CA VAL A 173 -23.81 -14.94 -6.65
C VAL A 173 -25.07 -15.79 -6.53
N TRP A 174 -26.26 -15.19 -6.66
CA TRP A 174 -27.52 -15.95 -6.73
C TRP A 174 -27.55 -16.90 -7.93
N ASP A 175 -26.94 -16.54 -9.05
CA ASP A 175 -26.86 -17.43 -10.21
C ASP A 175 -25.93 -18.63 -9.91
N ILE A 176 -24.84 -18.39 -9.17
CA ILE A 176 -23.90 -19.43 -8.73
C ILE A 176 -24.57 -20.39 -7.73
N ARG A 177 -25.29 -19.85 -6.73
CA ARG A 177 -26.07 -20.64 -5.76
C ARG A 177 -27.11 -21.53 -6.44
N ARG A 178 -27.88 -20.96 -7.36
CA ARG A 178 -28.90 -21.68 -8.13
C ARG A 178 -28.32 -22.75 -9.05
N ALA A 179 -27.06 -22.62 -9.46
CA ALA A 179 -26.33 -23.65 -10.18
C ALA A 179 -25.76 -24.75 -9.26
N GLY A 180 -26.03 -24.71 -7.95
CA GLY A 180 -25.63 -25.75 -6.99
C GLY A 180 -24.35 -25.45 -6.20
N PHE A 181 -23.69 -24.31 -6.44
CA PHE A 181 -22.40 -23.97 -5.84
C PHE A 181 -22.55 -22.98 -4.68
N SER A 182 -23.34 -23.34 -3.68
CA SER A 182 -23.74 -22.40 -2.62
C SER A 182 -22.61 -22.03 -1.65
N MET A 183 -21.66 -22.94 -1.42
CA MET A 183 -20.54 -22.71 -0.52
C MET A 183 -19.53 -21.75 -1.15
N GLU A 184 -19.17 -22.02 -2.41
CA GLU A 184 -18.26 -21.17 -3.17
C GLU A 184 -18.84 -19.77 -3.39
N ALA A 185 -20.16 -19.69 -3.62
CA ALA A 185 -20.90 -18.44 -3.63
C ALA A 185 -20.76 -17.63 -2.32
N TRP A 186 -20.87 -18.31 -1.18
CA TRP A 186 -20.72 -17.68 0.14
C TRP A 186 -19.28 -17.22 0.38
N ASP A 187 -18.29 -18.04 0.02
CA ASP A 187 -16.88 -17.66 0.12
C ASP A 187 -16.60 -16.40 -0.71
N ILE A 188 -17.08 -16.34 -1.96
CA ILE A 188 -16.92 -15.15 -2.81
C ILE A 188 -17.53 -13.90 -2.17
N GLU A 189 -18.76 -13.97 -1.68
CA GLU A 189 -19.40 -12.82 -1.01
C GLU A 189 -18.62 -12.37 0.22
N ARG A 190 -18.11 -13.33 1.02
CA ARG A 190 -17.32 -13.03 2.20
C ARG A 190 -16.03 -12.29 1.83
N GLU A 191 -15.24 -12.85 0.93
CA GLU A 191 -13.95 -12.27 0.53
C GLU A 191 -14.13 -10.88 -0.10
N VAL A 192 -15.17 -10.69 -0.93
CA VAL A 192 -15.48 -9.37 -1.51
C VAL A 192 -15.93 -8.37 -0.43
N GLY A 193 -16.71 -8.81 0.55
CA GLY A 193 -17.11 -7.99 1.70
C GLY A 193 -15.93 -7.59 2.60
N ASP A 194 -14.99 -8.51 2.82
CA ASP A 194 -13.74 -8.25 3.56
C ASP A 194 -12.88 -7.21 2.83
N LEU A 195 -12.65 -7.40 1.53
CA LEU A 195 -11.92 -6.46 0.68
C LEU A 195 -12.55 -5.05 0.68
N GLN A 196 -13.88 -4.95 0.65
CA GLN A 196 -14.55 -3.65 0.72
C GLN A 196 -14.21 -2.90 2.01
N ARG A 197 -14.12 -3.61 3.15
CA ARG A 197 -13.72 -3.01 4.42
C ARG A 197 -12.26 -2.58 4.39
N GLU A 198 -11.37 -3.43 3.89
CA GLU A 198 -9.95 -3.14 3.76
C GLU A 198 -9.69 -1.88 2.91
N PHE A 199 -10.41 -1.70 1.80
CA PHE A 199 -10.28 -0.50 0.98
C PHE A 199 -10.71 0.77 1.70
N ARG A 200 -11.81 0.73 2.45
CA ARG A 200 -12.25 1.90 3.24
C ARG A 200 -11.21 2.26 4.29
N ASP A 201 -10.66 1.26 4.99
CA ASP A 201 -9.60 1.47 5.97
C ASP A 201 -8.35 2.11 5.33
N LEU A 202 -7.99 1.66 4.12
CA LEU A 202 -6.86 2.18 3.35
C LEU A 202 -7.09 3.62 2.88
N GLU A 203 -8.28 3.93 2.37
CA GLU A 203 -8.70 5.29 1.99
C GLU A 203 -8.68 6.25 3.19
N ASP A 204 -9.22 5.81 4.33
CA ASP A 204 -9.25 6.62 5.55
C ASP A 204 -7.84 6.85 6.10
N LEU A 205 -6.96 5.85 6.05
CA LEU A 205 -5.57 6.01 6.45
C LEU A 205 -4.82 6.98 5.52
N CYS A 206 -5.06 6.90 4.20
CA CYS A 206 -4.51 7.84 3.23
C CYS A 206 -5.00 9.27 3.47
N ARG A 207 -6.29 9.46 3.74
CA ARG A 207 -6.87 10.78 4.07
C ARG A 207 -6.22 11.35 5.33
N ARG A 208 -6.08 10.54 6.39
CA ARG A 208 -5.42 10.96 7.64
C ARG A 208 -3.96 11.32 7.42
N LEU A 209 -3.26 10.58 6.57
CA LEU A 209 -1.89 10.91 6.18
C LEU A 209 -1.85 12.28 5.49
N LEU A 210 -2.72 12.51 4.51
CA LEU A 210 -2.79 13.79 3.80
C LEU A 210 -3.03 14.96 4.75
N ASP A 211 -3.95 14.81 5.70
CA ASP A 211 -4.21 15.83 6.71
C ASP A 211 -2.99 16.08 7.59
N LYS A 212 -2.23 15.02 7.94
CA LYS A 212 -1.02 15.09 8.75
C LYS A 212 0.10 15.85 8.05
N VAL A 213 0.33 15.60 6.76
CA VAL A 213 1.39 16.31 6.00
C VAL A 213 1.00 17.73 5.60
N GLN A 214 -0.29 18.05 5.48
CA GLN A 214 -0.76 19.40 5.15
C GLN A 214 -0.77 20.37 6.34
N LYS A 215 -1.07 19.89 7.55
CA LYS A 215 -1.14 20.77 8.74
C LYS A 215 0.27 21.04 9.28
N PRO A 216 0.75 22.29 9.32
CA PRO A 216 1.97 22.60 10.06
C PRO A 216 1.76 22.25 11.54
N LEU A 217 2.78 21.67 12.18
CA LEU A 217 2.81 21.49 13.62
C LEU A 217 2.76 22.88 14.27
N ASN A 218 1.58 23.28 14.74
CA ASN A 218 1.42 24.47 15.60
C ASN A 218 2.03 24.22 16.98
#